data_AF-A0AA40T4A6-F1
#
_entry.id   AF-A0AA40T4A6-F1
#
_cell.length_a   1.000
_cell.length_b   1.000
_cell.length_c   1.000
_cell.angle_alpha   90.00
_cell.angle_beta   90.00
_cell.angle_gamma   90.00
#
_symmetry.space_group_name_H-M   'P 1'
#
loop_
_entity.id
_entity.type
_entity.pdbx_description
1 polymer ?
#
loop_
_entity_poly.entity_id
_entity_poly.type
_entity_poly.pdbx_seq_one_letter_code
_entity_poly.pdbx_strand_id
1 'polypeptide(L)' 'MSQIKVDEVICIKGSILIVFYTPENCWQFRIISHTGEIYGEQKIYYSADAALRTGLEWLRDEE' A
#
# COMPACT_ATOMS: atom_id res chain seq x y z
N MET A 1 -7.84 13.45 -17.36
CA MET A 1 -6.57 12.94 -16.82
C MET A 1 -6.91 12.03 -15.67
N SER A 2 -6.55 10.77 -15.73
CA SER A 2 -6.76 9.87 -14.60
C SER A 2 -5.58 10.08 -13.63
N GLN A 3 -5.86 10.63 -12.46
CA GLN A 3 -4.85 10.92 -11.44
C GLN A 3 -4.80 9.79 -10.42
N ILE A 4 -3.60 9.46 -9.94
CA ILE A 4 -3.44 8.61 -8.78
C ILE A 4 -3.93 9.39 -7.56
N LYS A 5 -4.78 8.79 -6.73
CA LYS A 5 -5.22 9.36 -5.46
C LYS A 5 -4.58 8.57 -4.32
N VAL A 6 -3.78 9.22 -3.48
CA VAL A 6 -3.34 8.62 -2.21
C VAL A 6 -4.48 8.75 -1.20
N ASP A 7 -4.80 7.65 -0.53
CA ASP A 7 -5.88 7.58 0.45
C ASP A 7 -5.32 7.53 1.87
N GLU A 8 -4.30 6.70 2.11
CA GLU A 8 -3.61 6.62 3.40
C GLU A 8 -2.10 6.50 3.24
N VAL A 9 -1.37 7.07 4.21
CA VAL A 9 0.08 6.92 4.39
C VAL A 9 0.32 6.64 5.87
N ILE A 10 0.94 5.51 6.17
CA ILE A 10 1.16 5.03 7.53
C ILE A 10 2.63 4.71 7.73
N CYS A 11 3.23 5.23 8.80
CA CYS A 11 4.60 4.91 9.20
C CYS A 11 4.58 3.96 10.40
N ILE A 12 5.14 2.77 10.26
CA ILE A 12 5.22 1.74 11.31
C ILE A 12 6.61 1.12 11.31
N LYS A 13 7.28 1.08 12.46
CA LYS A 13 8.60 0.45 12.67
C LYS A 13 9.69 0.85 11.63
N GLY A 14 9.61 2.08 11.10
CA GLY A 14 10.56 2.58 10.09
C GLY A 14 10.18 2.26 8.63
N SER A 15 9.13 1.48 8.41
CA SER A 15 8.54 1.23 7.10
C SER A 15 7.35 2.17 6.85
N ILE A 16 7.07 2.45 5.58
CA ILE A 16 5.98 3.32 5.12
C ILE A 16 5.01 2.49 4.28
N LEU A 17 3.76 2.37 4.69
CA LEU A 17 2.67 1.82 3.88
C LEU A 17 1.89 2.94 3.22
N ILE A 18 1.70 2.85 1.91
CA ILE A 18 0.95 3.81 1.10
C ILE A 18 -0.20 3.06 0.43
N VAL A 19 -1.44 3.51 0.65
CA VAL A 19 -2.63 3.01 -0.04
C VAL A 19 -3.09 4.05 -1.04
N PHE A 20 -3.28 3.63 -2.30
CA PHE A 20 -3.64 4.54 -3.37
C PHE A 20 -4.60 3.91 -4.38
N TYR A 21 -5.39 4.78 -5.00
CA TYR A 21 -6.30 4.46 -6.08
C TYR A 21 -5.67 4.79 -7.42
N THR A 22 -5.72 3.84 -8.36
CA THR A 22 -5.21 4.04 -9.70
C THR A 22 -6.30 4.47 -10.67
N PRO A 23 -5.91 5.14 -11.77
CA PRO A 23 -6.74 5.37 -12.95
C PRO A 23 -7.57 4.20 -13.47
N GLU A 24 -7.12 2.97 -13.23
CA GLU A 24 -7.72 1.73 -13.74
C GLU A 24 -8.87 1.26 -12.84
N ASN A 25 -9.35 2.13 -11.95
CA ASN A 25 -10.37 1.87 -10.94
C ASN A 25 -10.00 0.80 -9.91
N CYS A 26 -8.72 0.72 -9.56
CA CYS A 26 -8.18 -0.32 -8.70
C CYS A 26 -7.51 0.27 -7.46
N TRP A 27 -7.75 -0.34 -6.30
CA TRP A 27 -6.99 -0.04 -5.08
C TRP A 27 -5.71 -0.86 -5.05
N GLN A 28 -4.61 -0.23 -4.64
CA GLN A 28 -3.29 -0.84 -4.51
C GLN A 28 -2.60 -0.32 -3.24
N PHE A 29 -1.55 -1.02 -2.82
CA PHE A 29 -0.65 -0.54 -1.79
C PHE A 29 0.82 -0.70 -2.19
N ARG A 30 1.68 0.11 -1.58
CA ARG A 30 3.13 -0.03 -1.62
C ARG A 30 3.69 0.10 -0.22
N ILE A 31 4.70 -0.70 0.08
CA ILE A 31 5.48 -0.60 1.32
C ILE A 31 6.88 -0.12 0.94
N ILE A 32 7.40 0.87 1.65
CA ILE A 32 8.80 1.28 1.59
C ILE A 32 9.43 0.84 2.91
N SER A 33 10.39 -0.08 2.85
CA SER A 33 11.09 -0.56 4.04
C SER A 33 12.00 0.52 4.63
N HIS A 34 12.49 0.28 5.85
CA HIS A 34 13.51 1.12 6.48
C HIS A 34 14.85 1.15 5.71
N THR A 35 15.12 0.12 4.89
CA THR A 35 16.30 0.05 3.98
C THR A 35 16.05 0.76 2.65
N GLY A 36 14.83 1.24 2.39
CA GLY A 36 14.43 1.89 1.16
C GLY A 36 13.98 0.93 0.05
N GLU A 37 13.81 -0.35 0.35
CA GLU A 37 13.24 -1.33 -0.57
C GLU A 37 11.74 -1.09 -0.75
N ILE A 38 11.23 -1.34 -1.96
CA ILE A 38 9.82 -1.12 -2.27
C ILE A 38 9.13 -2.46 -2.51
N TYR A 39 8.18 -2.79 -1.64
CA TYR A 39 7.33 -3.97 -1.75
C TYR A 39 5.89 -3.59 -2.14
N GLY A 40 5.13 -4.60 -2.53
CA GLY A 40 3.73 -4.48 -2.90
C GLY A 40 3.40 -5.37 -4.08
N GLU A 41 2.15 -5.78 -4.16
CA GLU A 41 1.65 -6.66 -5.22
C GLU A 41 0.89 -5.87 -6.29
N GLN A 42 0.91 -6.35 -7.54
CA GLN A 42 0.08 -5.83 -8.63
C GLN A 42 -1.38 -6.32 -8.55
N LYS A 43 -1.81 -6.85 -7.40
CA LYS A 43 -3.18 -7.30 -7.21
C LYS A 43 -4.12 -6.11 -7.05
N ILE A 44 -5.30 -6.27 -7.62
CA ILE A 44 -6.37 -5.28 -7.56
C ILE A 44 -7.22 -5.55 -6.33
N TYR A 45 -7.30 -4.58 -5.42
CA TYR A 45 -8.21 -4.62 -4.30
C TYR A 45 -9.51 -3.90 -4.64
N TYR A 46 -10.63 -4.45 -4.15
CA TYR A 46 -11.97 -3.88 -4.37
C TYR A 46 -12.23 -2.63 -3.51
N SER A 47 -11.49 -2.46 -2.40
CA SER A 47 -11.62 -1.31 -1.49
C SER A 47 -10.27 -0.86 -0.93
N ALA A 48 -10.18 0.40 -0.51
CA ALA A 48 -9.02 0.95 0.20
C ALA A 48 -8.71 0.16 1.48
N ASP A 49 -9.75 -0.16 2.26
CA ASP A 49 -9.64 -0.97 3.48
C ASP A 49 -9.06 -2.36 3.21
N ALA A 50 -9.41 -3.01 2.09
CA ALA A 50 -8.83 -4.30 1.74
C ALA A 50 -7.34 -4.19 1.41
N ALA A 51 -6.94 -3.17 0.64
CA ALA A 51 -5.53 -2.90 0.35
C ALA A 51 -4.74 -2.56 1.63
N LEU A 52 -5.32 -1.76 2.52
CA LEU A 52 -4.74 -1.39 3.80
C LEU A 52 -4.50 -2.62 4.67
N ARG A 53 -5.52 -3.46 4.88
CA ARG A 53 -5.42 -4.65 5.74
C ARG A 53 -4.32 -5.59 5.26
N THR A 54 -4.28 -5.86 3.95
CA THR A 54 -3.21 -6.71 3.40
C THR A 54 -1.84 -6.08 3.56
N GLY A 55 -1.68 -4.78 3.34
CA GLY A 55 -0.42 -4.08 3.60
C GLY A 55 0.02 -4.13 5.06
N LEU A 56 -0.93 -4.01 6.00
CA LEU A 56 -0.66 -4.14 7.44
C LEU A 56 -0.30 -5.59 7.84
N GLU A 57 -0.88 -6.59 7.19
CA GLU A 57 -0.51 -8.00 7.39
C GLU A 57 0.93 -8.26 6.92
N TRP A 58 1.33 -7.74 5.76
CA TRP A 58 2.69 -7.88 5.25
C TRP A 58 3.73 -7.25 6.19
N LEU A 59 3.44 -6.07 6.74
CA LEU A 59 4.32 -5.43 7.74
C LEU A 59 4.45 -6.21 9.05
N ARG A 60 3.51 -7.11 9.37
CA ARG A 60 3.61 -7.99 10.55
C ARG A 60 4.45 -9.24 10.27
N ASP A 61 4.45 -9.71 9.01
CA ASP A 61 5.22 -10.88 8.58
C ASP A 61 6.71 -10.55 8.34
N GLU A 62 7.07 -9.26 8.29
CA GLU A 62 8.46 -8.76 8.20
C GLU A 62 9.28 -8.92 9.52
N GLU A 63 8.76 -9.61 10.55
CA GLU A 63 9.45 -9.88 11.84
C GLU A 63 10.24 -11.20 11.89
#